data_AF-A0A096AKG1-F1
#
_entry.id   AF-A0A096AKG1-F1
#
_cell.length_a   1.000
_cell.length_b   1.000
_cell.length_c   1.000
_cell.angle_alpha   90.00
_cell.angle_beta   90.00
_cell.angle_gamma   90.00
#
_symmetry.space_group_name_H-M   'P 1'
#
loop_
_entity.id
_entity.type
_entity.pdbx_description
1 polymer ?
#
loop_
_entity_poly.entity_id
_entity_poly.type
_entity_poly.pdbx_seq_one_letter_code
_entity_poly.pdbx_strand_id
1 'polypeptide(L)'
;MTHNDNELSHAELSPVELDLVLTGIAHGGESVGRADDGRVVFARYGIPGERVTVRVSNPDPEARMWRGDVVSVHEASPHRVPHVWPAADPLGRGTTEAGRVQVPGGADFGHIDLAHQRELKTRIVAEQLARIGGIDVNETDYSGVLPPLTDTADGLGWRTRMAYAIDEQGRIAMRQARSHALIPTPTMPLEHPKLAALKLGEVDLTGLEKIELAVSNTDEPPLILAVPTLTETGEETRAARSAIKRLSNHIASNTTANQDHDAPAASIALLNQVRGAASDGRGRVERITGRTWLIQTVLTQSVPTQTTQTQPGQRQTGQRPTAGSYSYRVTGEGFWQIHSSAPETLMHDVMAYAQAQPGQRWLDLYAGAGLFTAALADAVGERGEVISIEGAPGTHRDAKRNLKDAPQARIVQDRVERALAQLGHNGGGGRNRRHRNASIDGIVLDPPRAGAGKSAISRMLALEPGRIVYVACDPAAFARDARQLVRGGYRLESLTGRDLYPHTHHIETIALFTPTP
;
A
#
# COMPACT_ATOMS: atom_id res chain seq x y z
N MET A 1 5.28 -37.26 -26.79
CA MET A 1 5.91 -36.26 -27.67
C MET A 1 6.18 -35.02 -26.84
N THR A 2 7.42 -34.93 -26.37
CA THR A 2 8.17 -33.76 -25.86
C THR A 2 7.37 -32.65 -25.16
N HIS A 3 7.27 -32.76 -23.82
CA HIS A 3 7.24 -31.59 -22.95
C HIS A 3 8.60 -30.89 -23.05
N ASN A 4 8.57 -29.60 -23.36
CA ASN A 4 9.74 -28.76 -23.48
C ASN A 4 9.99 -28.15 -22.08
N ASP A 5 10.63 -28.93 -21.21
CA ASP A 5 11.16 -28.44 -19.94
C ASP A 5 12.37 -27.56 -20.24
N ASN A 6 12.11 -26.27 -20.43
CA ASN A 6 13.15 -25.25 -20.46
C ASN A 6 13.39 -24.74 -19.03
N GLU A 7 13.72 -25.65 -18.11
CA GLU A 7 14.42 -25.28 -16.88
C GLU A 7 15.88 -25.02 -17.26
N LEU A 8 16.17 -23.78 -17.60
CA LEU A 8 17.55 -23.31 -17.62
C LEU A 8 18.08 -23.42 -16.19
N SER A 9 18.86 -24.47 -15.92
CA SER A 9 19.66 -24.59 -14.72
C SER A 9 20.62 -23.39 -14.70
N HIS A 10 20.28 -22.34 -13.97
CA HIS A 10 21.27 -21.35 -13.55
C HIS A 10 22.21 -22.10 -12.62
N ALA A 11 23.45 -22.34 -13.05
CA ALA A 11 24.48 -22.87 -12.17
C ALA A 11 24.53 -21.95 -10.94
N GLU A 12 24.27 -22.50 -9.75
CA GLU A 12 24.38 -21.74 -8.51
C GLU A 12 25.86 -21.39 -8.31
N LEU A 13 26.19 -20.12 -8.57
CA LEU A 13 27.54 -19.60 -8.36
C LEU A 13 27.78 -19.46 -6.85
N SER A 14 29.01 -19.72 -6.41
CA SER A 14 29.37 -19.56 -5.01
C SER A 14 29.20 -18.09 -4.57
N PRO A 15 28.66 -17.84 -3.37
CA PRO A 15 28.52 -16.49 -2.86
C PRO A 15 29.87 -15.76 -2.75
N VAL A 16 29.87 -14.44 -2.99
CA VAL A 16 31.05 -13.57 -2.87
C VAL A 16 30.79 -12.49 -1.84
N GLU A 17 31.82 -12.12 -1.08
CA GLU A 17 31.80 -11.01 -0.14
C GLU A 17 32.64 -9.85 -0.64
N LEU A 18 32.12 -8.64 -0.47
CA LEU A 18 32.74 -7.41 -0.92
C LEU A 18 32.70 -6.39 0.22
N ASP A 19 33.85 -5.79 0.53
CA ASP A 19 33.88 -4.62 1.41
C ASP A 19 33.58 -3.36 0.59
N LEU A 20 32.53 -2.64 0.96
CA LEU A 20 32.01 -1.51 0.21
C LEU A 20 31.78 -0.31 1.11
N VAL A 21 31.98 0.88 0.53
CA VAL A 21 31.43 2.13 1.07
C VAL A 21 30.09 2.39 0.37
N LEU A 22 29.03 2.51 1.15
CA LEU A 22 27.69 2.82 0.64
C LEU A 22 27.55 4.32 0.46
N THR A 23 27.03 4.76 -0.69
CA THR A 23 27.07 6.18 -1.12
C THR A 23 25.70 6.80 -1.37
N GLY A 24 24.70 5.98 -1.68
CA GLY A 24 23.35 6.45 -1.96
C GLY A 24 22.32 5.37 -1.68
N ILE A 25 21.05 5.68 -1.92
CA ILE A 25 19.96 4.73 -1.76
C ILE A 25 19.11 4.67 -3.02
N ALA A 26 18.77 3.46 -3.44
CA ALA A 26 17.95 3.22 -4.61
C ALA A 26 16.47 3.09 -4.23
N HIS A 27 15.62 3.30 -5.24
CA HIS A 27 14.23 2.85 -5.16
C HIS A 27 14.18 1.35 -4.84
N GLY A 28 13.37 0.97 -3.84
CA GLY A 28 13.37 -0.38 -3.26
C GLY A 28 14.15 -0.52 -1.94
N GLY A 29 14.76 0.56 -1.45
CA GLY A 29 15.40 0.62 -0.13
C GLY A 29 16.78 -0.05 -0.07
N GLU A 30 17.40 -0.32 -1.22
CA GLU A 30 18.74 -0.88 -1.27
C GLU A 30 19.75 0.26 -1.30
N SER A 31 20.72 0.26 -0.38
CA SER A 31 21.85 1.18 -0.45
C SER A 31 22.77 0.81 -1.60
N VAL A 32 23.50 1.77 -2.13
CA VAL A 32 24.30 1.61 -3.36
C VAL A 32 25.78 1.82 -3.06
N GLY A 33 26.59 0.83 -3.40
CA GLY A 33 28.05 0.90 -3.40
C GLY A 33 28.62 0.55 -4.77
N ARG A 34 29.95 0.68 -4.91
CA ARG A 34 30.68 0.25 -6.09
C ARG A 34 31.83 -0.67 -5.68
N ALA A 35 31.93 -1.82 -6.34
CA ALA A 35 33.06 -2.72 -6.18
C ALA A 35 34.32 -2.15 -6.88
N ASP A 36 35.48 -2.73 -6.60
CA ASP A 36 36.78 -2.29 -7.15
C ASP A 36 36.84 -2.35 -8.69
N ASP A 37 36.09 -3.27 -9.30
CA ASP A 37 35.95 -3.39 -10.76
C ASP A 37 34.94 -2.39 -11.36
N GLY A 38 34.40 -1.48 -10.55
CA GLY A 38 33.44 -0.44 -10.94
C GLY A 38 31.97 -0.90 -10.98
N ARG A 39 31.69 -2.20 -10.75
CA ARG A 39 30.32 -2.74 -10.76
C ARG A 39 29.48 -2.09 -9.66
N VAL A 40 28.23 -1.75 -9.99
CA VAL A 40 27.26 -1.23 -9.01
C VAL A 40 26.72 -2.39 -8.17
N VAL A 41 26.73 -2.23 -6.85
CA VAL A 41 26.19 -3.21 -5.91
C VAL A 41 25.05 -2.57 -5.12
N PHE A 42 23.87 -3.18 -5.17
CA PHE A 42 22.72 -2.84 -4.35
C PHE A 42 22.73 -3.71 -3.10
N ALA A 43 22.88 -3.08 -1.94
CA ALA A 43 23.02 -3.73 -0.65
C ALA A 43 21.78 -3.46 0.21
N ARG A 44 21.02 -4.52 0.52
CA ARG A 44 19.97 -4.44 1.54
C ARG A 44 20.59 -4.30 2.93
N TYR A 45 19.85 -3.68 3.83
CA TYR A 45 20.22 -3.52 5.24
C TYR A 45 21.44 -2.64 5.53
N GLY A 46 21.92 -1.90 4.53
CA GLY A 46 22.95 -0.90 4.68
C GLY A 46 22.38 0.51 4.67
N ILE A 47 23.09 1.44 5.29
CA ILE A 47 22.77 2.87 5.30
C ILE A 47 23.84 3.62 4.47
N PRO A 48 23.47 4.61 3.63
CA PRO A 48 24.47 5.42 2.96
C PRO A 48 25.43 6.09 3.96
N GLY A 49 26.72 6.06 3.66
CA GLY A 49 27.81 6.51 4.53
C GLY A 49 28.54 5.38 5.26
N GLU A 50 28.01 4.15 5.28
CA GLU A 50 28.64 3.03 5.98
C GLU A 50 29.76 2.36 5.19
N ARG A 51 30.74 1.82 5.92
CA ARG A 51 31.66 0.79 5.43
C ARG A 51 31.18 -0.58 5.91
N VAL A 52 30.91 -1.48 4.97
CA VAL A 52 30.22 -2.75 5.24
C VAL A 52 30.83 -3.90 4.43
N THR A 53 30.63 -5.13 4.90
CA THR A 53 30.75 -6.33 4.06
C THR A 53 29.38 -6.69 3.50
N VAL A 54 29.29 -6.77 2.17
CA VAL A 54 28.09 -7.19 1.43
C VAL A 54 28.31 -8.58 0.87
N ARG A 55 27.37 -9.49 1.16
CA ARG A 55 27.35 -10.84 0.60
C ARG A 55 26.39 -10.90 -0.60
N VAL A 56 26.94 -11.25 -1.76
CA VAL A 56 26.21 -11.47 -3.01
C VAL A 56 26.00 -12.98 -3.19
N SER A 57 24.73 -13.42 -3.18
CA SER A 57 24.39 -14.85 -3.19
C SER A 57 24.53 -15.53 -4.55
N ASN A 58 24.33 -14.81 -5.65
CA ASN A 58 24.46 -15.34 -7.01
C ASN A 58 25.19 -14.32 -7.92
N PRO A 59 26.53 -14.24 -7.84
CA PRO A 59 27.32 -13.21 -8.50
C PRO A 59 27.59 -13.56 -9.98
N ASP A 60 26.59 -13.41 -10.85
CA ASP A 60 26.77 -13.56 -12.29
C ASP A 60 27.87 -12.58 -12.80
N PRO A 61 29.01 -13.07 -13.32
CA PRO A 61 30.13 -12.22 -13.72
C PRO A 61 29.78 -11.28 -14.87
N GLU A 62 28.86 -11.67 -15.75
CA GLU A 62 28.40 -10.88 -16.90
C GLU A 62 27.40 -9.78 -16.49
N ALA A 63 26.86 -9.85 -15.27
CA ALA A 63 25.92 -8.86 -14.78
C ALA A 63 26.60 -7.52 -14.50
N ARG A 64 26.05 -6.44 -15.07
CA ARG A 64 26.50 -5.05 -14.85
C ARG A 64 26.23 -4.53 -13.44
N MET A 65 25.40 -5.21 -12.68
CA MET A 65 25.05 -4.87 -11.30
C MET A 65 24.85 -6.13 -10.48
N TRP A 66 25.21 -6.07 -9.20
CA TRP A 66 24.94 -7.14 -8.24
C TRP A 66 23.98 -6.66 -7.16
N ARG A 67 23.35 -7.64 -6.50
CA ARG A 67 22.51 -7.39 -5.33
C ARG A 67 22.94 -8.32 -4.20
N GLY A 68 23.02 -7.79 -3.00
CA GLY A 68 23.45 -8.53 -1.83
C GLY A 68 22.89 -7.98 -0.53
N ASP A 69 23.25 -8.62 0.56
CA ASP A 69 22.86 -8.25 1.92
C ASP A 69 24.08 -7.79 2.69
N VAL A 70 23.95 -6.72 3.47
CA VAL A 70 24.95 -6.34 4.47
C VAL A 70 24.98 -7.42 5.56
N VAL A 71 26.13 -8.07 5.72
CA VAL A 71 26.36 -9.13 6.71
C VAL A 71 27.29 -8.70 7.85
N SER A 72 28.08 -7.63 7.63
CA SER A 72 28.92 -7.00 8.65
C SER A 72 28.97 -5.49 8.43
N VAL A 73 29.04 -4.73 9.52
CA VAL A 73 29.19 -3.27 9.51
C VAL A 73 30.50 -2.92 10.21
N HIS A 74 31.44 -2.33 9.49
CA HIS A 74 32.77 -1.97 9.98
C HIS A 74 32.81 -0.53 10.50
N GLU A 75 32.14 0.38 9.78
CA GLU A 75 31.92 1.77 10.17
C GLU A 75 30.43 2.06 10.04
N ALA A 76 29.74 2.14 11.18
CA ALA A 76 28.29 2.33 11.22
C ALA A 76 27.90 3.79 11.02
N SER A 77 26.76 4.03 10.37
CA SER A 77 26.14 5.34 10.30
C SER A 77 25.67 5.75 11.70
N PRO A 78 25.72 7.05 12.07
CA PRO A 78 25.12 7.53 13.32
C PRO A 78 23.61 7.25 13.41
N HIS A 79 22.97 6.96 12.27
CA HIS A 79 21.54 6.65 12.16
C HIS A 79 21.22 5.15 12.29
N ARG A 80 22.24 4.30 12.43
CA ARG A 80 22.04 2.87 12.67
C ARG A 80 21.60 2.64 14.12
N VAL A 81 20.47 1.97 14.27
CA VAL A 81 19.92 1.54 15.56
C VAL A 81 19.77 0.02 15.60
N PRO A 82 19.64 -0.61 16.78
CA PRO A 82 19.25 -2.01 16.86
C PRO A 82 17.97 -2.26 16.08
N HIS A 83 17.91 -3.38 15.36
CA HIS A 83 16.75 -3.69 14.54
C HIS A 83 15.49 -3.82 15.41
N VAL A 84 14.42 -3.07 15.09
CA VAL A 84 13.14 -3.09 15.85
C VAL A 84 12.48 -4.47 15.91
N TRP A 85 12.87 -5.35 14.98
CA TRP A 85 12.46 -6.74 14.94
C TRP A 85 13.68 -7.66 14.93
N PRO A 86 14.13 -8.19 16.09
CA PRO A 86 15.37 -8.98 16.16
C PRO A 86 15.39 -10.22 15.25
N ALA A 87 14.22 -10.81 14.94
CA ALA A 87 14.13 -11.92 14.01
C ALA A 87 14.43 -11.52 12.56
N ALA A 88 14.24 -10.24 12.22
CA ALA A 88 14.53 -9.66 10.90
C ALA A 88 15.89 -8.96 10.80
N ASP A 89 16.67 -8.91 11.89
CA ASP A 89 18.04 -8.38 11.85
C ASP A 89 18.95 -9.33 11.07
N PRO A 90 19.55 -8.90 9.94
CA PRO A 90 20.47 -9.74 9.18
C PRO A 90 21.85 -9.89 9.83
N LEU A 91 22.25 -8.96 10.71
CA LEU A 91 23.60 -8.93 11.26
C LEU A 91 23.79 -10.10 12.24
N GLY A 92 24.91 -10.83 12.08
CA GLY A 92 25.22 -12.00 12.89
C GLY A 92 24.33 -13.22 12.62
N ARG A 93 23.45 -13.18 11.61
CA ARG A 93 22.68 -14.35 11.17
C ARG A 93 23.51 -15.23 10.23
N GLY A 94 23.37 -16.54 10.39
CA GLY A 94 23.86 -17.49 9.40
C GLY A 94 23.16 -17.33 8.06
N THR A 95 23.79 -17.81 7.00
CA THR A 95 23.19 -17.87 5.66
C THR A 95 22.86 -19.29 5.24
N THR A 96 21.96 -19.42 4.27
CA THR A 96 21.82 -20.68 3.52
C THR A 96 23.12 -21.02 2.77
N GLU A 97 23.19 -22.25 2.25
CA GLU A 97 24.26 -22.67 1.32
C GLU A 97 24.35 -21.76 0.10
N ALA A 98 23.20 -21.34 -0.44
CA ALA A 98 23.09 -20.31 -1.48
C ALA A 98 23.42 -18.87 -1.01
N GLY A 99 24.03 -18.68 0.17
CA GLY A 99 24.53 -17.39 0.66
C GLY A 99 23.48 -16.36 1.05
N ARG A 100 22.21 -16.76 1.27
CA ARG A 100 21.12 -15.82 1.61
C ARG A 100 20.90 -15.74 3.11
N VAL A 101 20.68 -14.52 3.61
CA VAL A 101 20.40 -14.28 5.04
C VAL A 101 18.99 -14.77 5.39
N GLN A 102 18.87 -15.63 6.40
CA GLN A 102 17.61 -16.29 6.77
C GLN A 102 16.76 -15.42 7.71
N VAL A 103 16.24 -14.32 7.19
CA VAL A 103 15.37 -13.37 7.91
C VAL A 103 14.02 -13.21 7.21
N PRO A 104 12.92 -13.01 7.96
CA PRO A 104 11.64 -12.66 7.36
C PRO A 104 11.71 -11.25 6.74
N GLY A 105 11.01 -11.06 5.62
CA GLY A 105 10.87 -9.73 5.03
C GLY A 105 9.81 -8.87 5.73
N GLY A 106 9.78 -7.58 5.40
CA GLY A 106 8.68 -6.68 5.77
C GLY A 106 9.03 -5.57 6.76
N ALA A 107 10.28 -5.50 7.24
CA ALA A 107 10.80 -4.41 8.05
C ALA A 107 12.23 -4.04 7.61
N ASP A 108 12.45 -3.89 6.29
CA ASP A 108 13.79 -3.73 5.71
C ASP A 108 14.58 -2.52 6.24
N PHE A 109 13.91 -1.49 6.76
CA PHE A 109 14.51 -0.30 7.37
C PHE A 109 14.50 -0.35 8.91
N GLY A 110 14.20 -1.51 9.51
CA GLY A 110 14.09 -1.65 10.97
C GLY A 110 15.36 -1.32 11.75
N HIS A 111 16.51 -1.20 11.09
CA HIS A 111 17.82 -0.84 11.63
C HIS A 111 18.20 0.64 11.45
N ILE A 112 17.28 1.49 10.99
CA ILE A 112 17.49 2.92 10.70
C ILE A 112 16.56 3.72 11.62
N ASP A 113 17.03 4.79 12.25
CA ASP A 113 16.14 5.70 12.98
C ASP A 113 15.07 6.33 12.05
N LEU A 114 13.88 6.61 12.58
CA LEU A 114 12.72 7.03 11.78
C LEU A 114 12.94 8.36 11.04
N ALA A 115 13.66 9.31 11.64
CA ALA A 115 13.91 10.59 11.00
C ALA A 115 14.76 10.38 9.74
N HIS A 116 15.82 9.59 9.85
CA HIS A 116 16.68 9.29 8.72
C HIS A 116 16.01 8.41 7.65
N GLN A 117 15.10 7.50 8.05
CA GLN A 117 14.26 6.78 7.09
C GLN A 117 13.49 7.75 6.18
N ARG A 118 12.89 8.79 6.75
CA ARG A 118 12.09 9.79 6.02
C ARG A 118 12.97 10.67 5.14
N GLU A 119 14.17 11.01 5.58
CA GLU A 119 15.16 11.71 4.75
C GLU A 119 15.59 10.87 3.53
N LEU A 120 15.85 9.58 3.73
CA LEU A 120 16.17 8.64 2.66
C LEU A 120 15.01 8.52 1.66
N LYS A 121 13.79 8.34 2.16
CA LYS A 121 12.56 8.30 1.36
C LYS A 121 12.35 9.58 0.56
N THR A 122 12.60 10.74 1.17
CA THR A 122 12.55 12.06 0.51
C THR A 122 13.50 12.12 -0.68
N ARG A 123 14.75 11.69 -0.51
CA ARG A 123 15.74 11.62 -1.60
C ARG A 123 15.30 10.68 -2.72
N ILE A 124 14.73 9.51 -2.38
CA ILE A 124 14.25 8.55 -3.37
C ILE A 124 13.20 9.18 -4.28
N VAL A 125 12.19 9.87 -3.72
CA VAL A 125 11.14 10.54 -4.50
C VAL A 125 11.72 11.60 -5.44
N ALA A 126 12.57 12.48 -4.90
CA ALA A 126 13.24 13.52 -5.67
C ALA A 126 14.08 12.94 -6.83
N GLU A 127 14.86 11.89 -6.57
CA GLU A 127 15.67 11.24 -7.60
C GLU A 127 14.83 10.56 -8.69
N GLN A 128 13.70 9.91 -8.33
CA GLN A 128 12.83 9.31 -9.34
C GLN A 128 12.19 10.37 -10.24
N LEU A 129 11.71 11.48 -9.65
CA LEU A 129 11.15 12.59 -10.43
C LEU A 129 12.19 13.24 -11.35
N ALA A 130 13.41 13.49 -10.85
CA ALA A 130 14.46 14.06 -11.68
C ALA A 130 14.87 13.10 -12.82
N ARG A 131 15.13 11.83 -12.53
CA ARG A 131 15.68 10.87 -13.52
C ARG A 131 14.65 10.32 -14.50
N ILE A 132 13.44 10.01 -14.02
CA ILE A 132 12.38 9.39 -14.83
C ILE A 132 11.36 10.43 -15.26
N GLY A 133 10.95 11.29 -14.33
CA GLY A 133 9.97 12.35 -14.55
C GLY A 133 10.48 13.47 -15.45
N GLY A 134 11.78 13.78 -15.34
CA GLY A 134 12.36 15.00 -15.90
C GLY A 134 11.83 16.25 -15.18
N ILE A 135 11.48 16.13 -13.90
CA ILE A 135 10.91 17.18 -13.06
C ILE A 135 11.90 17.46 -11.93
N ASP A 136 12.35 18.71 -11.80
CA ASP A 136 13.09 19.15 -10.63
C ASP A 136 12.11 19.48 -9.51
N VAL A 137 12.20 18.76 -8.38
CA VAL A 137 11.32 18.99 -7.23
C VAL A 137 11.52 20.37 -6.60
N ASN A 138 12.65 21.04 -6.84
CA ASN A 138 12.89 22.41 -6.38
C ASN A 138 12.03 23.44 -7.13
N GLU A 139 11.44 23.08 -8.28
CA GLU A 139 10.49 23.91 -9.03
C GLU A 139 9.03 23.65 -8.60
N THR A 140 8.82 22.81 -7.59
CA THR A 140 7.51 22.42 -7.06
C THR A 140 7.43 22.72 -5.57
N ASP A 141 6.23 22.78 -5.01
CA ASP A 141 6.03 22.80 -3.56
C ASP A 141 6.19 21.38 -2.97
N TYR A 142 7.42 20.86 -2.95
CA TYR A 142 7.73 19.54 -2.39
C TYR A 142 8.11 19.61 -0.91
N SER A 143 7.24 19.08 -0.04
CA SER A 143 7.42 19.11 1.41
C SER A 143 8.28 17.97 1.98
N GLY A 144 8.83 17.09 1.14
CA GLY A 144 9.52 15.87 1.58
C GLY A 144 8.55 14.76 2.01
N VAL A 145 9.08 13.75 2.69
CA VAL A 145 8.30 12.63 3.25
C VAL A 145 8.05 12.88 4.74
N LEU A 146 6.79 13.11 5.08
CA LEU A 146 6.31 13.44 6.41
C LEU A 146 5.71 12.21 7.11
N PRO A 147 5.64 12.18 8.46
CA PRO A 147 4.85 11.16 9.16
C PRO A 147 3.35 11.23 8.76
N PRO A 148 2.56 10.18 9.05
CA PRO A 148 1.11 10.28 9.04
C PRO A 148 0.62 11.33 10.05
N LEU A 149 -0.65 11.76 9.93
CA LEU A 149 -1.24 12.72 10.87
C LEU A 149 -1.22 12.22 12.32
N THR A 150 -1.42 10.91 12.49
CA THR A 150 -1.31 10.22 13.77
C THR A 150 -0.29 9.10 13.58
N ASP A 151 0.74 9.07 14.41
CA ASP A 151 1.81 8.08 14.34
C ASP A 151 2.21 7.62 15.75
N THR A 152 2.81 6.44 15.85
CA THR A 152 3.48 6.02 17.09
C THR A 152 4.90 6.58 17.08
N ALA A 153 5.44 6.90 18.27
CA ALA A 153 6.77 7.50 18.37
C ALA A 153 7.88 6.57 17.85
N ASP A 154 7.64 5.26 17.89
CA ASP A 154 8.55 4.22 17.44
C ASP A 154 8.20 3.65 16.05
N GLY A 155 7.10 4.09 15.41
CA GLY A 155 6.70 3.61 14.09
C GLY A 155 6.22 2.15 14.07
N LEU A 156 5.82 1.60 15.22
CA LEU A 156 5.35 0.22 15.38
C LEU A 156 3.83 0.13 15.52
N GLY A 157 3.28 -1.08 15.40
CA GLY A 157 1.87 -1.36 15.70
C GLY A 157 0.83 -0.74 14.75
N TRP A 158 1.23 -0.21 13.60
CA TRP A 158 0.33 0.47 12.69
C TRP A 158 -0.46 -0.46 11.76
N ARG A 159 -0.01 -1.70 11.57
CA ARG A 159 -0.49 -2.59 10.51
C ARG A 159 -1.80 -3.27 10.88
N THR A 160 -2.89 -2.75 10.34
CA THR A 160 -4.27 -3.21 10.60
C THR A 160 -4.67 -4.44 9.80
N ARG A 161 -3.88 -4.82 8.78
CA ARG A 161 -4.10 -6.00 7.96
C ARG A 161 -2.83 -6.82 7.76
N MET A 162 -2.91 -8.11 8.08
CA MET A 162 -1.78 -9.05 8.03
C MET A 162 -2.15 -10.31 7.24
N ALA A 163 -1.16 -10.92 6.60
CA ALA A 163 -1.33 -12.22 5.98
C ALA A 163 -0.11 -13.08 6.33
N TYR A 164 -0.34 -14.20 7.01
CA TYR A 164 0.68 -15.19 7.33
C TYR A 164 0.45 -16.44 6.50
N ALA A 165 1.51 -16.94 5.87
CA ALA A 165 1.51 -18.31 5.38
C ALA A 165 1.58 -19.27 6.58
N ILE A 166 1.10 -20.48 6.39
CA ILE A 166 1.25 -21.55 7.37
C ILE A 166 2.34 -22.50 6.87
N ASP A 167 3.38 -22.70 7.68
CA ASP A 167 4.46 -23.60 7.34
C ASP A 167 4.06 -25.08 7.52
N GLU A 168 4.95 -25.99 7.12
CA GLU A 168 4.71 -27.44 7.20
C GLU A 168 4.51 -27.95 8.63
N GLN A 169 4.91 -27.18 9.64
CA GLN A 169 4.72 -27.49 11.06
C GLN A 169 3.46 -26.81 11.64
N GLY A 170 2.64 -26.19 10.80
CA GLY A 170 1.41 -25.53 11.21
C GLY A 170 1.60 -24.16 11.87
N ARG A 171 2.79 -23.55 11.77
CA ARG A 171 3.11 -22.25 12.39
C ARG A 171 2.85 -21.12 11.43
N ILE A 172 2.48 -19.95 11.97
CA ILE A 172 2.47 -18.71 11.19
C ILE A 172 3.89 -18.33 10.75
N ALA A 173 4.04 -18.00 9.48
CA ALA A 173 5.31 -17.70 8.85
C ALA A 173 5.19 -16.58 7.82
N MET A 174 6.31 -15.85 7.64
CA MET A 174 6.46 -14.82 6.61
C MET A 174 7.50 -15.26 5.60
N ARG A 175 7.38 -14.77 4.37
CA ARG A 175 8.36 -15.09 3.33
C ARG A 175 9.68 -14.37 3.59
N GLN A 176 10.78 -15.08 3.40
CA GLN A 176 12.08 -14.47 3.25
C GLN A 176 12.06 -13.57 2.00
N ALA A 177 12.65 -12.39 2.08
CA ALA A 177 12.62 -11.45 0.98
C ALA A 177 13.28 -12.03 -0.29
N ARG A 178 12.60 -11.86 -1.44
CA ARG A 178 12.97 -12.43 -2.76
C ARG A 178 13.12 -13.97 -2.77
N SER A 179 12.36 -14.66 -1.92
CA SER A 179 12.34 -16.11 -1.80
C SER A 179 10.92 -16.60 -1.51
N HIS A 180 10.65 -17.86 -1.86
CA HIS A 180 9.43 -18.54 -1.43
C HIS A 180 9.58 -19.21 -0.06
N ALA A 181 10.80 -19.27 0.49
CA ALA A 181 11.08 -19.82 1.79
C ALA A 181 10.28 -19.12 2.89
N LEU A 182 9.70 -19.91 3.78
CA LEU A 182 8.93 -19.46 4.93
C LEU A 182 9.82 -19.41 6.17
N ILE A 183 9.79 -18.27 6.86
CA ILE A 183 10.49 -18.06 8.13
C ILE A 183 9.43 -17.98 9.23
N PRO A 184 9.45 -18.90 10.21
CA PRO A 184 8.52 -18.88 11.34
C PRO A 184 8.53 -17.52 12.04
N THR A 185 7.35 -16.93 12.20
CA THR A 185 7.20 -15.55 12.64
C THR A 185 6.11 -15.49 13.72
N PRO A 186 6.43 -15.90 14.97
CA PRO A 186 5.44 -15.90 16.06
C PRO A 186 5.05 -14.48 16.51
N THR A 187 5.86 -13.47 16.18
CA THR A 187 5.63 -12.06 16.53
C THR A 187 6.04 -11.15 15.37
N MET A 188 5.25 -10.11 15.11
CA MET A 188 5.56 -9.07 14.13
C MET A 188 5.35 -7.68 14.75
N PRO A 189 6.37 -6.86 15.01
CA PRO A 189 6.21 -5.61 15.75
C PRO A 189 5.43 -4.52 15.00
N LEU A 190 5.31 -4.62 13.68
CA LEU A 190 4.47 -3.69 12.91
C LEU A 190 2.97 -4.04 13.01
N GLU A 191 2.64 -5.26 13.44
CA GLU A 191 1.25 -5.73 13.55
C GLU A 191 0.49 -4.95 14.63
N HIS A 192 -0.76 -4.57 14.31
CA HIS A 192 -1.60 -3.83 15.24
C HIS A 192 -1.80 -4.60 16.56
N PRO A 193 -1.78 -3.95 17.74
CA PRO A 193 -1.88 -4.63 19.03
C PRO A 193 -3.09 -5.56 19.18
N LYS A 194 -4.26 -5.18 18.62
CA LYS A 194 -5.46 -6.04 18.59
C LYS A 194 -5.25 -7.37 17.83
N LEU A 195 -4.37 -7.40 16.83
CA LEU A 195 -4.01 -8.62 16.11
C LEU A 195 -2.96 -9.44 16.89
N ALA A 196 -1.93 -8.78 17.42
CA ALA A 196 -0.93 -9.45 18.25
C ALA A 196 -1.55 -10.15 19.48
N ALA A 197 -2.60 -9.55 20.06
CA ALA A 197 -3.37 -10.11 21.17
C ALA A 197 -4.06 -11.45 20.85
N LEU A 198 -4.24 -11.80 19.57
CA LEU A 198 -4.79 -13.09 19.15
C LEU A 198 -3.82 -14.26 19.42
N LYS A 199 -2.53 -13.97 19.63
CA LYS A 199 -1.49 -14.96 19.96
C LYS A 199 -1.47 -16.16 19.01
N LEU A 200 -1.58 -15.89 17.70
CA LEU A 200 -1.68 -16.95 16.70
C LEU A 200 -0.42 -17.83 16.59
N GLY A 201 0.72 -17.35 17.09
CA GLY A 201 1.95 -18.15 17.21
C GLY A 201 1.84 -19.34 18.18
N GLU A 202 0.80 -19.37 19.03
CA GLU A 202 0.55 -20.46 19.99
C GLU A 202 -0.40 -21.55 19.43
N VAL A 203 -0.90 -21.38 18.20
CA VAL A 203 -1.91 -22.27 17.60
C VAL A 203 -1.28 -23.15 16.53
N ASP A 204 -1.50 -24.46 16.62
CA ASP A 204 -1.23 -25.37 15.50
C ASP A 204 -2.30 -25.20 14.41
N LEU A 205 -1.91 -24.60 13.30
CA LEU A 205 -2.76 -24.32 12.14
C LEU A 205 -2.59 -25.35 11.00
N THR A 206 -2.01 -26.52 11.28
CA THR A 206 -1.88 -27.62 10.31
C THR A 206 -3.21 -27.94 9.64
N GLY A 207 -3.28 -27.76 8.33
CA GLY A 207 -4.51 -27.87 7.52
C GLY A 207 -4.97 -26.54 6.89
N LEU A 208 -4.31 -25.42 7.21
CA LEU A 208 -4.49 -24.15 6.52
C LEU A 208 -3.28 -23.87 5.62
N GLU A 209 -3.50 -23.15 4.52
CA GLU A 209 -2.43 -22.60 3.67
C GLU A 209 -1.98 -21.23 4.19
N LYS A 210 -2.95 -20.43 4.64
CA LYS A 210 -2.75 -19.02 4.99
C LYS A 210 -3.82 -18.58 5.98
N ILE A 211 -3.50 -17.53 6.74
CA ILE A 211 -4.48 -16.75 7.48
C ILE A 211 -4.36 -15.28 7.09
N GLU A 212 -5.48 -14.62 6.81
CA GLU A 212 -5.54 -13.16 6.65
C GLU A 212 -6.26 -12.56 7.84
N LEU A 213 -5.75 -11.43 8.31
CA LEU A 213 -6.22 -10.76 9.52
C LEU A 213 -6.54 -9.33 9.18
N ALA A 214 -7.59 -8.79 9.80
CA ALA A 214 -7.95 -7.39 9.69
C ALA A 214 -8.50 -6.86 11.02
N VAL A 215 -8.24 -5.60 11.34
CA VAL A 215 -8.85 -4.91 12.48
C VAL A 215 -9.53 -3.63 12.07
N SER A 216 -10.62 -3.34 12.79
CA SER A 216 -11.28 -2.05 12.76
C SER A 216 -10.53 -1.04 13.63
N ASN A 217 -10.58 0.23 13.25
CA ASN A 217 -10.24 1.34 14.13
C ASN A 217 -11.38 1.71 15.12
N THR A 218 -12.49 0.97 15.09
CA THR A 218 -13.55 0.99 16.11
C THR A 218 -13.34 -0.13 17.12
N ASP A 219 -14.26 -0.27 18.08
CA ASP A 219 -14.24 -1.35 19.09
C ASP A 219 -14.70 -2.72 18.56
N GLU A 220 -14.92 -2.86 17.25
CA GLU A 220 -15.22 -4.15 16.66
C GLU A 220 -14.08 -5.17 16.87
N PRO A 221 -14.45 -6.46 17.08
CA PRO A 221 -13.46 -7.52 17.20
C PRO A 221 -12.68 -7.71 15.89
N PRO A 222 -11.41 -8.16 15.95
CA PRO A 222 -10.64 -8.54 14.77
C PRO A 222 -11.39 -9.53 13.87
N LEU A 223 -11.08 -9.49 12.57
CA LEU A 223 -11.55 -10.45 11.57
C LEU A 223 -10.40 -11.37 11.16
N ILE A 224 -10.66 -12.67 11.21
CA ILE A 224 -9.76 -13.73 10.77
C ILE A 224 -10.37 -14.43 9.55
N LEU A 225 -9.67 -14.44 8.43
CA LEU A 225 -9.98 -15.25 7.25
C LEU A 225 -9.00 -16.42 7.18
N ALA A 226 -9.48 -17.62 7.48
CA ALA A 226 -8.70 -18.83 7.31
C ALA A 226 -8.81 -19.33 5.86
N VAL A 227 -7.66 -19.56 5.22
CA VAL A 227 -7.59 -20.17 3.88
C VAL A 227 -7.22 -21.64 4.07
N PRO A 228 -8.18 -22.57 3.89
CA PRO A 228 -7.93 -23.99 4.13
C PRO A 228 -7.11 -24.61 3.00
N THR A 229 -6.38 -25.68 3.31
CA THR A 229 -5.92 -26.59 2.25
C THR A 229 -7.14 -27.32 1.67
N LEU A 230 -7.27 -27.30 0.35
CA LEU A 230 -8.36 -27.92 -0.38
C LEU A 230 -7.89 -29.22 -1.05
N THR A 231 -8.80 -30.18 -1.21
CA THR A 231 -8.59 -31.33 -2.10
C THR A 231 -8.53 -30.88 -3.56
N GLU A 232 -8.11 -31.77 -4.46
CA GLU A 232 -8.18 -31.53 -5.91
C GLU A 232 -9.61 -31.22 -6.40
N THR A 233 -10.62 -31.75 -5.69
CA THR A 233 -12.05 -31.50 -5.94
C THR A 233 -12.56 -30.20 -5.33
N GLY A 234 -11.71 -29.44 -4.63
CA GLY A 234 -12.06 -28.16 -4.01
C GLY A 234 -12.80 -28.28 -2.67
N GLU A 235 -12.79 -29.46 -2.03
CA GLU A 235 -13.40 -29.68 -0.72
C GLU A 235 -12.40 -29.46 0.41
N GLU A 236 -12.87 -28.96 1.55
CA GLU A 236 -12.05 -28.81 2.74
C GLU A 236 -11.58 -30.16 3.28
N THR A 237 -10.26 -30.27 3.51
CA THR A 237 -9.67 -31.48 4.11
C THR A 237 -10.10 -31.66 5.57
N ARG A 238 -10.01 -32.90 6.08
CA ARG A 238 -10.21 -33.17 7.52
C ARG A 238 -9.24 -32.35 8.39
N ALA A 239 -8.01 -32.15 7.91
CA ALA A 239 -7.01 -31.32 8.58
C ALA A 239 -7.47 -29.86 8.66
N ALA A 240 -7.98 -29.28 7.57
CA ALA A 240 -8.53 -27.92 7.55
C ALA A 240 -9.64 -27.72 8.59
N ARG A 241 -10.64 -28.62 8.63
CA ARG A 241 -11.73 -28.56 9.62
C ARG A 241 -11.21 -28.64 11.06
N SER A 242 -10.19 -29.47 11.29
CA SER A 242 -9.56 -29.59 12.61
C SER A 242 -8.80 -28.31 12.99
N ALA A 243 -8.11 -27.67 12.05
CA ALA A 243 -7.41 -26.41 12.28
C ALA A 243 -8.39 -25.28 12.66
N ILE A 244 -9.50 -25.17 11.94
CA ILE A 244 -10.55 -24.17 12.21
C ILE A 244 -11.13 -24.37 13.62
N LYS A 245 -11.33 -25.61 14.05
CA LYS A 245 -11.78 -25.92 15.42
C LYS A 245 -10.75 -25.53 16.47
N ARG A 246 -9.46 -25.85 16.26
CA ARG A 246 -8.37 -25.44 17.17
C ARG A 246 -8.28 -23.92 17.29
N LEU A 247 -8.32 -23.22 16.15
CA LEU A 247 -8.34 -21.75 16.09
C LEU A 247 -9.54 -21.17 16.83
N SER A 248 -10.75 -21.67 16.57
CA SER A 248 -11.98 -21.17 17.22
C SER A 248 -11.93 -21.35 18.75
N ASN A 249 -11.43 -22.50 19.21
CA ASN A 249 -11.27 -22.78 20.63
C ASN A 249 -10.23 -21.83 21.28
N HIS A 250 -9.10 -21.58 20.60
CA HIS A 250 -8.06 -20.67 21.07
C HIS A 250 -8.57 -19.23 21.23
N ILE A 251 -9.30 -18.73 20.23
CA ILE A 251 -9.92 -17.41 20.29
C ILE A 251 -10.95 -17.33 21.43
N ALA A 252 -11.77 -18.36 21.60
CA ALA A 252 -12.73 -18.41 22.70
C ALA A 252 -12.03 -18.41 24.08
N SER A 253 -10.94 -19.17 24.26
CA SER A 253 -10.20 -19.19 25.52
C SER A 253 -9.46 -17.88 25.83
N ASN A 254 -9.02 -17.15 24.82
CA ASN A 254 -8.44 -15.81 25.00
C ASN A 254 -9.50 -14.75 25.38
N THR A 255 -10.79 -15.02 25.10
CA THR A 255 -11.91 -14.13 25.47
C THR A 255 -12.19 -14.17 26.97
N THR A 256 -12.06 -15.34 27.60
CA THR A 256 -12.39 -15.59 29.03
C THR A 256 -11.49 -14.86 30.05
N ALA A 257 -10.57 -13.99 29.60
CA ALA A 257 -9.75 -13.14 30.45
C ALA A 257 -10.16 -11.65 30.45
N ASN A 258 -11.18 -11.24 29.68
CA ASN A 258 -11.67 -9.85 29.63
C ASN A 258 -13.17 -9.80 29.97
N GLN A 259 -13.54 -9.04 31.00
CA GLN A 259 -14.82 -9.14 31.72
C GLN A 259 -16.02 -8.39 31.11
N ASP A 260 -16.08 -8.11 29.80
CA ASP A 260 -17.28 -7.45 29.24
C ASP A 260 -17.68 -7.86 27.80
N HIS A 261 -19.00 -8.13 27.67
CA HIS A 261 -19.88 -8.22 26.49
C HIS A 261 -19.98 -9.49 25.61
N ASP A 262 -21.23 -9.75 25.15
CA ASP A 262 -21.74 -10.82 24.25
C ASP A 262 -21.06 -10.94 22.86
N ALA A 263 -19.97 -10.23 22.59
CA ALA A 263 -19.28 -10.23 21.30
C ALA A 263 -18.13 -11.27 21.27
N PRO A 264 -17.90 -11.99 20.15
CA PRO A 264 -16.77 -12.92 20.07
C PRO A 264 -15.44 -12.15 20.07
N ALA A 265 -14.39 -12.66 20.72
CA ALA A 265 -13.07 -11.99 20.71
C ALA A 265 -12.47 -11.81 19.31
N ALA A 266 -12.89 -12.62 18.34
CA ALA A 266 -12.63 -12.38 16.93
C ALA A 266 -13.80 -12.93 16.09
N SER A 267 -14.08 -12.27 14.98
CA SER A 267 -14.86 -12.86 13.89
C SER A 267 -13.98 -13.81 13.10
N ILE A 268 -14.53 -14.95 12.67
CA ILE A 268 -13.80 -15.97 11.90
C ILE A 268 -14.63 -16.32 10.67
N ALA A 269 -13.99 -16.34 9.51
CA ALA A 269 -14.56 -16.83 8.27
C ALA A 269 -13.54 -17.70 7.50
N LEU A 270 -14.05 -18.56 6.63
CA LEU A 270 -13.26 -19.33 5.68
C LEU A 270 -13.28 -18.62 4.34
N LEU A 271 -12.12 -18.53 3.70
CA LEU A 271 -12.00 -18.10 2.32
C LEU A 271 -11.66 -19.32 1.45
N ASN A 272 -12.70 -19.92 0.87
CA ASN A 272 -12.55 -21.06 -0.03
C ASN A 272 -12.21 -20.55 -1.43
N GLN A 273 -10.93 -20.66 -1.81
CA GLN A 273 -10.43 -20.22 -3.11
C GLN A 273 -9.55 -21.29 -3.75
N VAL A 274 -9.99 -21.80 -4.90
CA VAL A 274 -9.25 -22.85 -5.63
C VAL A 274 -8.04 -22.28 -6.37
N ARG A 275 -8.14 -21.04 -6.91
CA ARG A 275 -7.04 -20.29 -7.57
C ARG A 275 -7.31 -18.78 -7.53
N GLY A 276 -6.26 -17.97 -7.60
CA GLY A 276 -6.32 -16.50 -7.68
C GLY A 276 -6.00 -15.79 -6.36
N ALA A 277 -6.16 -14.47 -6.32
CA ALA A 277 -6.00 -13.68 -5.09
C ALA A 277 -7.36 -13.44 -4.42
N ALA A 278 -7.41 -13.33 -3.10
CA ALA A 278 -8.65 -13.09 -2.33
C ALA A 278 -9.50 -11.93 -2.89
N SER A 279 -8.83 -10.87 -3.35
CA SER A 279 -9.43 -9.66 -3.89
C SER A 279 -10.07 -9.82 -5.27
N ASP A 280 -9.86 -10.95 -5.98
CA ASP A 280 -10.45 -11.17 -7.32
C ASP A 280 -11.95 -11.50 -7.27
N GLY A 281 -12.49 -11.73 -6.06
CA GLY A 281 -13.90 -12.00 -5.81
C GLY A 281 -14.37 -13.38 -6.31
N ARG A 282 -13.45 -14.30 -6.63
CA ARG A 282 -13.76 -15.67 -7.06
C ARG A 282 -13.82 -16.66 -5.91
N GLY A 283 -13.25 -16.31 -4.75
CA GLY A 283 -13.37 -17.09 -3.52
C GLY A 283 -14.77 -17.01 -2.90
N ARG A 284 -15.20 -18.06 -2.19
CA ARG A 284 -16.41 -18.05 -1.37
C ARG A 284 -16.04 -17.80 0.08
N VAL A 285 -16.56 -16.72 0.65
CA VAL A 285 -16.43 -16.44 2.09
C VAL A 285 -17.54 -17.14 2.85
N GLU A 286 -17.18 -18.01 3.79
CA GLU A 286 -18.10 -18.73 4.66
C GLU A 286 -17.90 -18.30 6.11
N ARG A 287 -18.95 -17.74 6.73
CA ARG A 287 -18.88 -17.27 8.11
C ARG A 287 -18.87 -18.46 9.08
N ILE A 288 -17.88 -18.47 9.98
CA ILE A 288 -17.84 -19.39 11.14
C ILE A 288 -18.43 -18.70 12.37
N THR A 289 -17.95 -17.49 12.71
CA THR A 289 -18.48 -16.67 13.82
C THR A 289 -18.33 -15.18 13.51
N GLY A 290 -19.17 -14.34 14.13
CA GLY A 290 -19.11 -12.89 14.01
C GLY A 290 -19.50 -12.35 12.64
N ARG A 291 -18.70 -11.44 12.08
CA ARG A 291 -18.93 -10.76 10.78
C ARG A 291 -17.86 -11.19 9.77
N THR A 292 -18.10 -10.93 8.48
CA THR A 292 -17.12 -11.15 7.39
C THR A 292 -16.59 -9.84 6.82
N TRP A 293 -16.81 -8.76 7.57
CA TRP A 293 -16.53 -7.38 7.21
C TRP A 293 -16.32 -6.58 8.49
N LEU A 294 -15.66 -5.43 8.35
CA LEU A 294 -15.37 -4.49 9.43
C LEU A 294 -15.96 -3.11 9.09
N ILE A 295 -16.27 -2.31 10.10
CA ILE A 295 -16.43 -0.87 9.96
C ILE A 295 -15.06 -0.19 10.09
N GLN A 296 -14.85 0.87 9.34
CA GLN A 296 -13.75 1.81 9.52
C GLN A 296 -14.34 3.20 9.59
N THR A 297 -13.99 3.97 10.61
CA THR A 297 -14.40 5.38 10.73
C THR A 297 -13.25 6.27 10.32
N VAL A 298 -13.46 7.19 9.38
CA VAL A 298 -12.44 8.15 8.95
C VAL A 298 -12.90 9.53 9.35
N LEU A 299 -12.09 10.20 10.17
CA LEU A 299 -12.32 11.57 10.59
C LEU A 299 -11.57 12.53 9.67
N THR A 300 -12.25 13.57 9.22
CA THR A 300 -11.60 14.71 8.57
C THR A 300 -11.53 15.88 9.54
N GLN A 301 -10.35 16.47 9.66
CA GLN A 301 -10.17 17.72 10.36
C GLN A 301 -10.30 18.90 9.38
N SER A 302 -10.72 20.04 9.90
CA SER A 302 -10.65 21.31 9.16
C SER A 302 -9.18 21.63 8.87
N VAL A 303 -8.78 21.70 7.60
CA VAL A 303 -7.40 22.00 7.20
C VAL A 303 -7.05 23.46 7.58
N PRO A 304 -6.04 23.73 8.44
CA PRO A 304 -5.58 25.09 8.69
C PRO A 304 -4.88 25.67 7.45
N THR A 305 -5.12 26.95 7.16
CA THR A 305 -4.59 27.62 5.97
C THR A 305 -3.06 27.75 6.07
N GLN A 306 -2.30 27.05 5.20
CA GLN A 306 -0.94 27.49 4.92
C GLN A 306 -1.02 28.81 4.14
N THR A 307 -0.41 29.86 4.69
CA THR A 307 -0.41 31.18 4.09
C THR A 307 0.65 31.20 2.99
N THR A 308 0.31 30.74 1.78
CA THR A 308 1.16 30.98 0.62
C THR A 308 1.09 32.49 0.32
N GLN A 309 2.20 33.20 0.47
CA GLN A 309 2.32 34.60 0.01
C GLN A 309 2.14 34.62 -1.50
N THR A 310 0.90 34.74 -1.96
CA THR A 310 0.57 35.08 -3.34
C THR A 310 0.63 36.60 -3.49
N GLN A 311 1.02 37.05 -4.69
CA GLN A 311 1.09 38.46 -5.06
C GLN A 311 -0.17 39.24 -4.65
N PRO A 312 -0.05 40.53 -4.29
CA PRO A 312 -1.18 41.32 -3.83
C PRO A 312 -2.23 41.47 -4.94
N GLY A 313 -3.36 40.74 -4.84
CA GLY A 313 -4.51 40.96 -5.72
C GLY A 313 -5.50 39.81 -5.91
N GLN A 314 -5.15 38.54 -5.65
CA GLN A 314 -6.08 37.42 -5.83
C GLN A 314 -6.53 36.82 -4.49
N ARG A 315 -7.77 37.13 -4.07
CA ARG A 315 -8.44 36.38 -3.00
C ARG A 315 -9.14 35.16 -3.61
N GLN A 316 -8.56 33.98 -3.47
CA GLN A 316 -9.33 32.73 -3.64
C GLN A 316 -10.13 32.48 -2.36
N THR A 317 -11.44 32.74 -2.40
CA THR A 317 -12.37 32.31 -1.36
C THR A 317 -12.84 30.88 -1.67
N GLY A 318 -11.98 29.89 -1.42
CA GLY A 318 -12.40 28.48 -1.39
C GLY A 318 -13.11 28.17 -0.08
N GLN A 319 -14.28 27.53 -0.13
CA GLN A 319 -14.92 27.02 1.08
C GLN A 319 -14.03 25.94 1.72
N ARG A 320 -13.91 26.01 3.05
CA ARG A 320 -13.08 25.12 3.88
C ARG A 320 -13.68 23.71 3.88
N PRO A 321 -12.87 22.64 3.89
CA PRO A 321 -13.36 21.32 4.25
C PRO A 321 -13.97 21.39 5.66
N THR A 322 -15.26 21.05 5.80
CA THR A 322 -15.89 20.89 7.11
C THR A 322 -15.38 19.60 7.74
N ALA A 323 -15.15 19.62 9.06
CA ALA A 323 -14.90 18.39 9.80
C ALA A 323 -16.05 17.40 9.58
N GLY A 324 -15.73 16.18 9.21
CA GLY A 324 -16.65 15.12 8.83
C GLY A 324 -16.23 13.78 9.41
N SER A 325 -17.20 12.86 9.50
CA SER A 325 -16.97 11.49 9.96
C SER A 325 -17.61 10.54 8.97
N TYR A 326 -16.80 9.70 8.34
CA TYR A 326 -17.22 8.76 7.30
C TYR A 326 -17.09 7.33 7.81
N SER A 327 -18.17 6.54 7.69
CA SER A 327 -18.17 5.14 8.10
C SER A 327 -18.15 4.24 6.87
N TYR A 328 -17.10 3.42 6.75
CA TYR A 328 -16.90 2.49 5.66
C TYR A 328 -17.06 1.06 6.14
N ARG A 329 -17.98 0.32 5.53
CA ARG A 329 -17.96 -1.13 5.57
C ARG A 329 -16.91 -1.62 4.58
N VAL A 330 -16.05 -2.49 5.06
CA VAL A 330 -15.00 -3.13 4.25
C VAL A 330 -15.04 -4.63 4.48
N THR A 331 -15.18 -5.39 3.40
CA THR A 331 -15.06 -6.85 3.43
C THR A 331 -13.65 -7.30 3.84
N GLY A 332 -13.55 -8.50 4.41
CA GLY A 332 -12.25 -9.04 4.83
C GLY A 332 -11.28 -9.18 3.66
N GLU A 333 -11.77 -9.73 2.54
CA GLU A 333 -11.02 -9.95 1.29
C GLU A 333 -10.85 -8.67 0.44
N GLY A 334 -11.61 -7.62 0.75
CA GLY A 334 -11.57 -6.33 0.06
C GLY A 334 -10.34 -5.52 0.43
N PHE A 335 -9.86 -4.71 -0.51
CA PHE A 335 -8.76 -3.78 -0.26
C PHE A 335 -9.19 -2.66 0.68
N TRP A 336 -8.29 -2.33 1.62
CA TRP A 336 -8.34 -1.12 2.44
C TRP A 336 -6.93 -0.76 2.87
N GLN A 337 -6.73 0.51 3.22
CA GLN A 337 -5.45 1.01 3.68
C GLN A 337 -4.98 0.23 4.92
N ILE A 338 -3.78 -0.33 4.85
CA ILE A 338 -3.28 -1.27 5.86
C ILE A 338 -2.64 -0.58 7.08
N HIS A 339 -2.39 0.72 7.01
CA HIS A 339 -1.92 1.53 8.13
C HIS A 339 -3.10 2.20 8.81
N SER A 340 -3.18 2.14 10.14
CA SER A 340 -4.28 2.66 10.96
C SER A 340 -4.65 4.11 10.63
N SER A 341 -3.66 4.98 10.50
CA SER A 341 -3.82 6.41 10.18
C SER A 341 -3.87 6.75 8.69
N ALA A 342 -3.68 5.78 7.79
CA ALA A 342 -3.59 6.06 6.35
C ALA A 342 -4.90 6.61 5.76
N PRO A 343 -6.10 6.07 6.07
CA PRO A 343 -7.35 6.64 5.55
C PRO A 343 -7.51 8.13 5.86
N GLU A 344 -7.27 8.53 7.11
CA GLU A 344 -7.40 9.92 7.57
C GLU A 344 -6.33 10.82 6.95
N THR A 345 -5.07 10.36 6.95
CA THR A 345 -3.94 11.11 6.38
C THR A 345 -4.13 11.35 4.89
N LEU A 346 -4.49 10.31 4.13
CA LEU A 346 -4.67 10.41 2.70
C LEU A 346 -5.89 11.25 2.35
N MET A 347 -7.01 11.06 3.05
CA MET A 347 -8.21 11.86 2.83
C MET A 347 -7.93 13.34 3.11
N HIS A 348 -7.22 13.66 4.20
CA HIS A 348 -6.81 15.03 4.52
C HIS A 348 -6.00 15.66 3.37
N ASP A 349 -4.92 15.00 2.95
CA ASP A 349 -4.01 15.57 1.93
C ASP A 349 -4.69 15.66 0.55
N VAL A 350 -5.45 14.63 0.16
CA VAL A 350 -6.19 14.63 -1.11
C VAL A 350 -7.22 15.76 -1.12
N MET A 351 -7.99 15.95 -0.04
CA MET A 351 -9.00 17.00 0.01
C MET A 351 -8.37 18.40 0.08
N ALA A 352 -7.19 18.55 0.72
CA ALA A 352 -6.43 19.80 0.73
C ALA A 352 -6.00 20.23 -0.68
N TYR A 353 -5.64 19.28 -1.56
CA TYR A 353 -5.28 19.55 -2.96
C TYR A 353 -6.49 19.62 -3.90
N ALA A 354 -7.50 18.79 -3.68
CA ALA A 354 -8.69 18.74 -4.53
C ALA A 354 -9.43 20.08 -4.50
N GLN A 355 -9.68 20.62 -3.29
CA GLN A 355 -10.44 21.86 -3.10
C GLN A 355 -11.75 21.90 -3.91
N ALA A 356 -12.44 20.76 -3.98
CA ALA A 356 -13.72 20.63 -4.68
C ALA A 356 -14.75 21.64 -4.15
N GLN A 357 -15.51 22.24 -5.07
CA GLN A 357 -16.49 23.27 -4.76
C GLN A 357 -17.93 22.80 -5.06
N PRO A 358 -18.94 23.37 -4.38
CA PRO A 358 -20.33 23.02 -4.63
C PRO A 358 -20.75 23.17 -6.10
N GLY A 359 -21.42 22.15 -6.64
CA GLY A 359 -21.88 22.11 -8.03
C GLY A 359 -20.87 21.57 -9.04
N GLN A 360 -19.63 21.27 -8.62
CA GLN A 360 -18.61 20.70 -9.49
C GLN A 360 -18.82 19.22 -9.80
N ARG A 361 -18.16 18.76 -10.86
CA ARG A 361 -18.11 17.36 -11.30
C ARG A 361 -16.71 16.81 -11.15
N TRP A 362 -16.57 15.77 -10.34
CA TRP A 362 -15.30 15.11 -10.05
C TRP A 362 -15.29 13.66 -10.48
N LEU A 363 -14.11 13.15 -10.84
CA LEU A 363 -13.87 11.71 -10.98
C LEU A 363 -13.05 11.20 -9.80
N ASP A 364 -13.41 10.04 -9.26
CA ASP A 364 -12.58 9.25 -8.36
C ASP A 364 -12.23 7.94 -9.09
N LEU A 365 -10.98 7.81 -9.52
CA LEU A 365 -10.50 6.69 -10.33
C LEU A 365 -9.75 5.69 -9.46
N TYR A 366 -9.99 4.39 -9.69
CA TYR A 366 -9.51 3.33 -8.81
C TYR A 366 -10.05 3.51 -7.38
N ALA A 367 -11.33 3.90 -7.29
CA ALA A 367 -11.94 4.46 -6.09
C ALA A 367 -12.04 3.47 -4.91
N GLY A 368 -11.80 2.18 -5.15
CA GLY A 368 -11.86 1.15 -4.13
C GLY A 368 -13.22 1.14 -3.44
N ALA A 369 -13.22 1.22 -2.10
CA ALA A 369 -14.44 1.23 -1.29
C ALA A 369 -15.08 2.63 -1.16
N GLY A 370 -14.58 3.61 -1.92
CA GLY A 370 -15.08 4.98 -1.98
C GLY A 370 -14.45 5.92 -0.95
N LEU A 371 -13.19 5.70 -0.56
CA LEU A 371 -12.50 6.50 0.47
C LEU A 371 -12.62 8.00 0.14
N PHE A 372 -12.08 8.44 -1.00
CA PHE A 372 -12.13 9.85 -1.39
C PHE A 372 -13.52 10.26 -1.91
N THR A 373 -14.23 9.33 -2.58
CA THR A 373 -15.57 9.58 -3.13
C THR A 373 -16.52 10.19 -2.10
N ALA A 374 -16.53 9.70 -0.85
CA ALA A 374 -17.44 10.20 0.18
C ALA A 374 -17.18 11.68 0.53
N ALA A 375 -15.91 12.05 0.75
CA ALA A 375 -15.53 13.42 1.07
C ALA A 375 -15.71 14.37 -0.12
N LEU A 376 -15.41 13.91 -1.34
CA LEU A 376 -15.69 14.65 -2.57
C LEU A 376 -17.19 14.89 -2.75
N ALA A 377 -18.02 13.88 -2.46
CA ALA A 377 -19.47 13.96 -2.57
C ALA A 377 -20.03 15.06 -1.66
N ASP A 378 -19.57 15.14 -0.41
CA ASP A 378 -19.96 16.22 0.49
C ASP A 378 -19.50 17.60 -0.02
N ALA A 379 -18.25 17.69 -0.50
CA ALA A 379 -17.68 18.95 -0.97
C ALA A 379 -18.39 19.52 -2.21
N VAL A 380 -18.80 18.67 -3.17
CA VAL A 380 -19.54 19.11 -4.36
C VAL A 380 -21.03 19.35 -4.07
N GLY A 381 -21.56 18.81 -2.97
CA GLY A 381 -22.93 18.98 -2.53
C GLY A 381 -23.99 18.43 -3.49
N GLU A 382 -25.27 18.65 -3.17
CA GLU A 382 -26.43 18.08 -3.88
C GLU A 382 -26.54 18.47 -5.36
N ARG A 383 -25.90 19.57 -5.76
CA ARG A 383 -25.90 20.06 -7.15
C ARG A 383 -24.70 19.56 -7.96
N GLY A 384 -23.72 18.94 -7.31
CA GLY A 384 -22.53 18.39 -7.94
C GLY A 384 -22.68 16.92 -8.33
N GLU A 385 -21.60 16.33 -8.83
CA GLU A 385 -21.52 14.91 -9.14
C GLU A 385 -20.10 14.40 -8.84
N VAL A 386 -19.99 13.21 -8.25
CA VAL A 386 -18.73 12.45 -8.19
C VAL A 386 -18.93 11.12 -8.91
N ILE A 387 -18.14 10.87 -9.94
CA ILE A 387 -18.17 9.61 -10.67
C ILE A 387 -17.05 8.72 -10.13
N SER A 388 -17.44 7.72 -9.35
CA SER A 388 -16.55 6.78 -8.69
C SER A 388 -16.38 5.53 -9.55
N ILE A 389 -15.16 5.23 -9.99
CA ILE A 389 -14.86 4.13 -10.91
C ILE A 389 -13.96 3.09 -10.24
N GLU A 390 -14.48 1.87 -10.09
CA GLU A 390 -13.78 0.73 -9.49
C GLU A 390 -13.94 -0.53 -10.34
N GLY A 391 -12.85 -1.27 -10.59
CA GLY A 391 -12.86 -2.46 -11.45
C GLY A 391 -13.22 -3.75 -10.72
N ALA A 392 -12.82 -3.87 -9.45
CA ALA A 392 -12.96 -5.07 -8.64
C ALA A 392 -14.42 -5.25 -8.17
N PRO A 393 -15.06 -6.40 -8.49
CA PRO A 393 -16.45 -6.64 -8.09
C PRO A 393 -16.68 -6.61 -6.57
N GLY A 394 -15.71 -7.08 -5.78
CA GLY A 394 -15.78 -7.09 -4.31
C GLY A 394 -15.84 -5.67 -3.75
N THR A 395 -14.81 -4.88 -4.05
CA THR A 395 -14.68 -3.50 -3.55
C THR A 395 -15.78 -2.58 -4.09
N HIS A 396 -16.25 -2.80 -5.32
CA HIS A 396 -17.43 -2.09 -5.86
C HIS A 396 -18.71 -2.31 -5.03
N ARG A 397 -18.93 -3.52 -4.48
CA ARG A 397 -20.08 -3.77 -3.60
C ARG A 397 -19.95 -3.01 -2.28
N ASP A 398 -18.73 -2.90 -1.75
CA ASP A 398 -18.45 -2.10 -0.56
C ASP A 398 -18.70 -0.61 -0.85
N ALA A 399 -18.19 -0.07 -1.96
CA ALA A 399 -18.46 1.31 -2.39
C ALA A 399 -19.97 1.60 -2.48
N LYS A 400 -20.75 0.71 -3.12
CA LYS A 400 -22.22 0.83 -3.18
C LYS A 400 -22.90 0.88 -1.82
N ARG A 401 -22.37 0.14 -0.84
CA ARG A 401 -22.92 0.13 0.51
C ARG A 401 -22.55 1.41 1.27
N ASN A 402 -21.31 1.87 1.11
CA ASN A 402 -20.74 3.01 1.83
C ASN A 402 -21.32 4.33 1.33
N LEU A 403 -21.56 4.45 0.03
CA LEU A 403 -22.02 5.67 -0.63
C LEU A 403 -23.54 5.70 -0.87
N LYS A 404 -24.30 4.79 -0.26
CA LYS A 404 -25.75 4.68 -0.47
C LYS A 404 -26.53 5.95 -0.12
N ASP A 405 -26.00 6.74 0.84
CA ASP A 405 -26.61 7.97 1.36
C ASP A 405 -26.02 9.22 0.69
N ALA A 406 -25.17 9.05 -0.33
CA ALA A 406 -24.56 10.13 -1.12
C ALA A 406 -25.16 10.15 -2.55
N PRO A 407 -26.34 10.78 -2.77
CA PRO A 407 -27.02 10.77 -4.07
C PRO A 407 -26.21 11.40 -5.21
N GLN A 408 -25.24 12.26 -4.89
CA GLN A 408 -24.30 12.87 -5.82
C GLN A 408 -23.16 11.93 -6.26
N ALA A 409 -22.98 10.76 -5.61
CA ALA A 409 -21.97 9.77 -5.97
C ALA A 409 -22.53 8.74 -6.97
N ARG A 410 -22.06 8.79 -8.22
CA ARG A 410 -22.39 7.81 -9.26
C ARG A 410 -21.30 6.74 -9.34
N ILE A 411 -21.63 5.54 -8.88
CA ILE A 411 -20.68 4.42 -8.75
C ILE A 411 -20.72 3.53 -10.00
N VAL A 412 -19.57 3.33 -10.62
CA VAL A 412 -19.38 2.64 -11.90
C VAL A 412 -18.41 1.47 -11.71
N GLN A 413 -18.87 0.26 -12.02
CA GLN A 413 -17.99 -0.92 -12.05
C GLN A 413 -17.38 -1.09 -13.43
N ASP A 414 -16.17 -0.58 -13.62
CA ASP A 414 -15.49 -0.68 -14.92
C ASP A 414 -13.97 -0.54 -14.78
N ARG A 415 -13.21 -1.00 -15.78
CA ARG A 415 -11.82 -0.59 -15.97
C ARG A 415 -11.78 0.90 -16.26
N VAL A 416 -10.89 1.61 -15.58
CA VAL A 416 -10.72 3.07 -15.67
C VAL A 416 -10.60 3.53 -17.12
N GLU A 417 -9.78 2.87 -17.95
CA GLU A 417 -9.58 3.26 -19.34
C GLU A 417 -10.86 3.13 -20.17
N ARG A 418 -11.67 2.10 -19.90
CA ARG A 418 -12.93 1.87 -20.60
C ARG A 418 -14.00 2.86 -20.16
N ALA A 419 -14.09 3.16 -18.87
CA ALA A 419 -15.00 4.18 -18.35
C ALA A 419 -14.67 5.58 -18.89
N LEU A 420 -13.38 5.97 -18.87
CA LEU A 420 -12.93 7.25 -19.41
C LEU A 420 -13.21 7.37 -20.92
N ALA A 421 -13.03 6.28 -21.68
CA ALA A 421 -13.39 6.26 -23.10
C ALA A 421 -14.87 6.57 -23.33
N GLN A 422 -15.77 5.98 -22.55
CA GLN A 422 -17.22 6.20 -22.66
C GLN A 422 -17.60 7.64 -22.28
N LEU A 423 -16.94 8.21 -21.27
CA LEU A 423 -17.14 9.61 -20.91
C LEU A 423 -16.73 10.57 -22.04
N GLY A 424 -15.61 10.29 -22.73
CA GLY A 424 -15.17 11.07 -23.88
C GLY A 424 -16.04 10.91 -25.15
N HIS A 425 -16.63 9.73 -25.39
CA HIS A 425 -17.45 9.46 -26.59
C HIS A 425 -18.89 9.97 -26.51
N ASN A 426 -19.43 10.24 -25.33
CA ASN A 426 -20.81 10.72 -25.16
C ASN A 426 -21.08 12.14 -25.70
N GLY A 427 -20.09 12.77 -26.33
CA GLY A 427 -20.25 13.94 -27.19
C GLY A 427 -21.05 13.68 -28.49
N GLY A 428 -21.33 12.42 -28.89
CA GLY A 428 -22.09 12.10 -30.11
C GLY A 428 -23.13 10.98 -29.95
N GLY A 429 -24.39 11.31 -29.66
CA GLY A 429 -25.53 10.42 -30.03
C GLY A 429 -26.58 9.98 -28.99
N GLY A 430 -26.44 10.23 -27.68
CA GLY A 430 -27.41 9.77 -26.65
C GLY A 430 -28.51 10.77 -26.24
N ARG A 431 -29.70 10.26 -25.86
CA ARG A 431 -31.00 10.97 -25.65
C ARG A 431 -31.15 11.90 -24.42
N ASN A 432 -30.14 12.07 -23.55
CA ASN A 432 -30.31 12.86 -22.30
C ASN A 432 -29.46 14.15 -22.32
N ARG A 433 -30.12 15.29 -22.55
CA ARG A 433 -29.51 16.57 -22.97
C ARG A 433 -28.91 17.41 -21.83
N ARG A 434 -29.25 17.13 -20.56
CA ARG A 434 -28.82 17.93 -19.39
C ARG A 434 -27.38 17.66 -18.89
N HIS A 435 -26.80 16.50 -19.19
CA HIS A 435 -25.45 16.11 -18.74
C HIS A 435 -24.38 16.14 -19.85
N ARG A 436 -24.72 16.69 -21.03
CA ARG A 436 -23.89 16.60 -22.25
C ARG A 436 -22.66 17.52 -22.31
N ASN A 437 -22.61 18.58 -21.49
CA ASN A 437 -21.65 19.68 -21.65
C ASN A 437 -20.97 20.14 -20.36
N ALA A 438 -21.18 19.46 -19.24
CA ALA A 438 -20.50 19.86 -18.02
C ALA A 438 -19.08 19.30 -18.06
N SER A 439 -18.09 20.18 -18.01
CA SER A 439 -16.67 19.82 -17.88
C SER A 439 -16.45 18.95 -16.63
N ILE A 440 -15.40 18.12 -16.65
CA ILE A 440 -14.90 17.51 -15.43
C ILE A 440 -14.00 18.55 -14.77
N ASP A 441 -14.36 18.99 -13.56
CA ASP A 441 -13.62 20.03 -12.85
C ASP A 441 -12.32 19.48 -12.25
N GLY A 442 -12.34 18.23 -11.80
CA GLY A 442 -11.16 17.58 -11.23
C GLY A 442 -11.20 16.06 -11.23
N ILE A 443 -10.02 15.46 -11.05
CA ILE A 443 -9.82 14.02 -10.97
C ILE A 443 -8.98 13.70 -9.73
N VAL A 444 -9.42 12.73 -8.93
CA VAL A 444 -8.58 12.02 -7.96
C VAL A 444 -8.28 10.63 -8.53
N LEU A 445 -7.04 10.15 -8.37
CA LEU A 445 -6.67 8.78 -8.72
C LEU A 445 -5.70 8.17 -7.71
N ASP A 446 -5.94 6.90 -7.37
CA ASP A 446 -5.08 6.05 -6.53
C ASP A 446 -4.81 4.71 -7.25
N PRO A 447 -4.00 4.71 -8.33
CA PRO A 447 -3.75 3.52 -9.14
C PRO A 447 -2.92 2.46 -8.41
N PRO A 448 -2.92 1.21 -8.91
CA PRO A 448 -2.03 0.17 -8.37
C PRO A 448 -0.55 0.54 -8.54
N ARG A 449 0.35 -0.21 -7.88
CA ARG A 449 1.82 -0.02 -7.92
C ARG A 449 2.44 0.16 -9.32
N ALA A 450 1.79 -0.35 -10.37
CA ALA A 450 2.25 -0.19 -11.74
C ALA A 450 2.07 1.23 -12.31
N GLY A 451 1.30 2.09 -11.63
CA GLY A 451 0.82 3.39 -12.09
C GLY A 451 -0.49 3.29 -12.87
N ALA A 452 -1.05 4.44 -13.24
CA ALA A 452 -2.24 4.56 -14.09
C ALA A 452 -1.91 4.20 -15.55
N GLY A 453 -0.68 4.52 -15.99
CA GLY A 453 -0.20 4.16 -17.31
C GLY A 453 -0.77 5.01 -18.46
N LYS A 454 -0.14 4.87 -19.63
CA LYS A 454 -0.33 5.79 -20.77
C LYS A 454 -1.77 5.91 -21.27
N SER A 455 -2.51 4.81 -21.31
CA SER A 455 -3.90 4.81 -21.79
C SER A 455 -4.82 5.59 -20.85
N ALA A 456 -4.70 5.41 -19.54
CA ALA A 456 -5.50 6.14 -18.56
C ALA A 456 -5.15 7.64 -18.59
N ILE A 457 -3.85 7.97 -18.50
CA ILE A 457 -3.38 9.36 -18.52
C ILE A 457 -3.83 10.11 -19.78
N SER A 458 -3.66 9.51 -20.97
CA SER A 458 -4.11 10.15 -22.22
C SER A 458 -5.61 10.43 -22.26
N ARG A 459 -6.44 9.57 -21.65
CA ARG A 459 -7.89 9.75 -21.61
C ARG A 459 -8.31 10.76 -20.56
N MET A 460 -7.62 10.83 -19.43
CA MET A 460 -7.81 11.88 -18.42
C MET A 460 -7.51 13.26 -19.01
N LEU A 461 -6.39 13.39 -19.73
CA LEU A 461 -6.00 14.66 -20.37
C LEU A 461 -7.04 15.13 -21.40
N ALA A 462 -7.69 14.22 -22.13
CA ALA A 462 -8.75 14.54 -23.07
C ALA A 462 -10.04 15.08 -22.42
N LEU A 463 -10.17 14.99 -21.10
CA LEU A 463 -11.27 15.59 -20.33
C LEU A 463 -10.94 17.02 -19.85
N GLU A 464 -9.69 17.46 -20.04
CA GLU A 464 -9.18 18.79 -19.66
C GLU A 464 -9.53 19.20 -18.21
N PRO A 465 -9.31 18.35 -17.19
CA PRO A 465 -9.65 18.69 -15.81
C PRO A 465 -8.85 19.89 -15.30
N GLY A 466 -9.50 20.78 -14.54
CA GLY A 466 -8.83 21.91 -13.90
C GLY A 466 -7.82 21.48 -12.83
N ARG A 467 -7.99 20.29 -12.25
CA ARG A 467 -7.12 19.72 -11.21
C ARG A 467 -7.01 18.19 -11.31
N ILE A 468 -5.81 17.65 -11.09
CA ILE A 468 -5.59 16.21 -10.95
C ILE A 468 -4.83 15.96 -9.64
N VAL A 469 -5.42 15.22 -8.71
CA VAL A 469 -4.79 14.80 -7.45
C VAL A 469 -4.41 13.33 -7.56
N TYR A 470 -3.11 13.05 -7.62
CA TYR A 470 -2.55 11.72 -7.84
C TYR A 470 -1.98 11.19 -6.53
N VAL A 471 -2.50 10.06 -6.04
CA VAL A 471 -1.96 9.27 -4.93
C VAL A 471 -1.15 8.09 -5.50
N ALA A 472 0.06 7.85 -5.02
CA ALA A 472 0.91 6.77 -5.52
C ALA A 472 1.82 6.17 -4.46
N CYS A 473 1.84 4.83 -4.42
CA CYS A 473 2.70 4.05 -3.51
C CYS A 473 4.04 3.63 -4.14
N ASP A 474 4.27 3.95 -5.43
CA ASP A 474 5.50 3.63 -6.16
C ASP A 474 6.09 4.88 -6.84
N PRO A 475 7.20 5.44 -6.32
CA PRO A 475 7.78 6.67 -6.87
C PRO A 475 8.24 6.58 -8.33
N ALA A 476 8.67 5.41 -8.79
CA ALA A 476 9.16 5.23 -10.16
C ALA A 476 8.00 5.20 -11.17
N ALA A 477 6.92 4.48 -10.83
CA ALA A 477 5.68 4.51 -11.61
C ALA A 477 5.05 5.90 -11.61
N PHE A 478 4.99 6.56 -10.45
CA PHE A 478 4.53 7.94 -10.33
C PHE A 478 5.31 8.89 -11.24
N ALA A 479 6.65 8.87 -11.18
CA ALA A 479 7.48 9.74 -12.01
C ALA A 479 7.25 9.54 -13.52
N ARG A 480 7.04 8.30 -13.97
CA ARG A 480 6.72 7.97 -15.37
C ARG A 480 5.37 8.52 -15.80
N ASP A 481 4.36 8.50 -14.93
CA ASP A 481 3.05 9.07 -15.22
C ASP A 481 3.05 10.60 -15.11
N ALA A 482 3.74 11.16 -14.12
CA ALA A 482 3.96 12.60 -13.96
C ALA A 482 4.58 13.22 -15.22
N ARG A 483 5.58 12.57 -15.83
CA ARG A 483 6.15 13.00 -17.11
C ARG A 483 5.12 13.08 -18.24
N GLN A 484 4.14 12.17 -18.25
CA GLN A 484 3.09 12.15 -19.27
C GLN A 484 2.07 13.26 -19.04
N LEU A 485 1.71 13.53 -17.78
CA LEU A 485 0.89 14.68 -17.42
C LEU A 485 1.56 16.00 -17.79
N VAL A 486 2.86 16.15 -17.49
CA VAL A 486 3.63 17.36 -17.84
C VAL A 486 3.68 17.59 -19.35
N ARG A 487 3.95 16.54 -20.12
CA ARG A 487 3.89 16.59 -21.59
C ARG A 487 2.48 16.85 -22.14
N GLY A 488 1.46 16.55 -21.35
CA GLY A 488 0.05 16.79 -21.64
C GLY A 488 -0.43 18.21 -21.31
N GLY A 489 0.46 19.13 -20.94
CA GLY A 489 0.11 20.52 -20.66
C GLY A 489 -0.18 20.82 -19.19
N TYR A 490 0.18 19.94 -18.26
CA TYR A 490 0.04 20.17 -16.82
C TYR A 490 1.40 20.52 -16.19
N ARG A 491 1.39 21.11 -15.01
CA ARG A 491 2.58 21.22 -14.14
C ARG A 491 2.32 20.46 -12.84
N LEU A 492 3.38 19.90 -12.26
CA LEU A 492 3.34 19.43 -10.87
C LEU A 492 3.45 20.67 -9.97
N GLU A 493 2.34 21.04 -9.31
CA GLU A 493 2.28 22.25 -8.49
C GLU A 493 2.75 21.99 -7.06
N SER A 494 2.22 20.93 -6.43
CA SER A 494 2.54 20.54 -5.06
C SER A 494 2.73 19.03 -4.95
N LEU A 495 3.62 18.62 -4.04
CA LEU A 495 3.91 17.22 -3.76
C LEU A 495 4.17 17.02 -2.27
N THR A 496 3.56 16.00 -1.70
CA THR A 496 3.82 15.56 -0.32
C THR A 496 4.04 14.06 -0.29
N GLY A 497 5.13 13.63 0.34
CA GLY A 497 5.31 12.24 0.69
C GLY A 497 4.77 11.94 2.10
N ARG A 498 4.21 10.75 2.31
CA ARG A 498 3.82 10.24 3.61
C ARG A 498 4.48 8.91 3.90
N ASP A 499 5.04 8.82 5.10
CA ASP A 499 5.59 7.60 5.66
C ASP A 499 4.49 6.74 6.28
N LEU A 500 3.59 6.21 5.44
CA LEU A 500 2.51 5.31 5.88
C LEU A 500 3.00 3.88 6.16
N TYR A 501 4.30 3.63 6.03
CA TYR A 501 4.90 2.31 6.18
C TYR A 501 6.30 2.44 6.83
N PRO A 502 6.40 2.98 8.06
CA PRO A 502 7.68 3.10 8.75
C PRO A 502 8.32 1.72 8.94
N HIS A 503 9.66 1.71 9.00
CA HIS A 503 10.53 0.52 8.95
C HIS A 503 10.49 -0.26 7.64
N THR A 504 9.80 0.23 6.62
CA THR A 504 9.87 -0.30 5.25
C THR A 504 10.39 0.77 4.30
N HIS A 505 10.78 0.37 3.10
CA HIS A 505 11.16 1.32 2.04
C HIS A 505 9.96 1.93 1.31
N HIS A 506 8.73 1.54 1.63
CA HIS A 506 7.53 2.04 0.96
C HIS A 506 7.24 3.50 1.35
N ILE A 507 6.69 4.24 0.39
CA ILE A 507 6.39 5.68 0.48
C ILE A 507 5.07 5.88 -0.24
N GLU A 508 4.18 6.68 0.34
CA GLU A 508 3.01 7.18 -0.34
C GLU A 508 3.27 8.62 -0.80
N THR A 509 2.93 8.97 -2.03
CA THR A 509 3.06 10.34 -2.55
C THR A 509 1.70 10.86 -2.98
N ILE A 510 1.38 12.09 -2.59
CA ILE A 510 0.17 12.80 -2.98
C ILE A 510 0.62 14.04 -3.75
N ALA A 511 0.13 14.17 -4.98
CA ALA A 511 0.58 15.20 -5.91
C ALA A 511 -0.60 15.97 -6.51
N LEU A 512 -0.46 17.29 -6.64
CA LEU A 512 -1.40 18.15 -7.34
C LEU A 512 -0.82 18.55 -8.70
N PHE A 513 -1.55 18.24 -9.77
CA PHE A 513 -1.29 18.76 -11.11
C PHE A 513 -2.38 19.74 -11.53
N THR A 514 -1.96 20.83 -12.16
CA THR A 514 -2.84 21.87 -12.70
C THR A 514 -2.44 22.22 -14.13
N PRO A 515 -3.38 22.69 -14.99
CA PRO A 515 -3.05 23.13 -16.34
C PRO A 515 -1.98 24.23 -16.33
N THR A 516 -1.05 24.15 -17.27
CA THR A 516 -0.06 25.20 -17.53
C THR A 516 -0.80 26.46 -18.01
N PRO A 517 -0.40 27.67 -17.58
CA PRO A 517 -1.07 28.91 -17.97
C PRO A 517 -1.05 29.20 -19.46
#